data_AF-A0A1W3JI05-F1
#
_entry.id   AF-A0A1W3JI05-F1
#
_cell.length_a   1.000
_cell.length_b   1.000
_cell.length_c   1.000
_cell.angle_alpha   90.00
_cell.angle_beta   90.00
_cell.angle_gamma   90.00
#
_symmetry.space_group_name_H-M   'P 1'
#
loop_
_entity.id
_entity.type
_entity.pdbx_description
1 polymer ?
#
loop_
_entity_poly.entity_id
_entity_poly.type
_entity_poly.pdbx_seq_one_letter_code
_entity_poly.pdbx_strand_id
1 'polypeptide(L)'
;MYDGWLALPTAEEQLVFVVSQSACGMLAVLQDRLHFLEQRLCRELFTQLWRVIAENVDIYLFNEVIVKNHFNSGGAAQIHYDMTRNLFPMFGHYTSKPDNYFKRVKEGCILLTLQSGSALLLREVLEESLKPPDPMDPHPTPVKPTSALNDIGVFLLSAKQALDIIKRRVEWT
;
A
#
# COMPACT_ATOMS: atom_id res chain seq x y z
N MET A 1 6.53 -14.45 7.80
CA MET A 1 6.42 -13.01 7.56
C MET A 1 7.86 -12.49 7.48
N TYR A 2 8.23 -11.68 6.49
CA TYR A 2 9.62 -11.26 6.29
C TYR A 2 10.00 -10.22 7.36
N ASP A 3 10.92 -10.56 8.26
CA ASP A 3 11.37 -9.67 9.35
C ASP A 3 12.46 -8.66 8.89
N GLY A 4 12.83 -8.69 7.60
CA GLY A 4 13.95 -7.93 7.05
C GLY A 4 13.62 -6.55 6.48
N TRP A 5 12.40 -6.02 6.63
CA TRP A 5 11.98 -4.75 6.00
C TRP A 5 12.84 -3.53 6.41
N LEU A 6 13.49 -3.60 7.57
CA LEU A 6 14.42 -2.58 8.08
C LEU A 6 15.87 -2.80 7.65
N ALA A 7 16.19 -3.99 7.17
CA ALA A 7 17.55 -4.41 6.79
C ALA A 7 17.75 -4.46 5.27
N LEU A 8 16.74 -4.07 4.49
CA LEU A 8 16.84 -4.02 3.04
C LEU A 8 17.73 -2.85 2.60
N PRO A 9 18.64 -3.06 1.64
CA PRO A 9 19.50 -2.00 1.11
C PRO A 9 18.64 -0.90 0.47
N THR A 10 19.13 0.32 0.52
CA THR A 10 18.45 1.47 -0.09
C THR A 10 18.40 1.33 -1.61
N ALA A 11 17.53 2.09 -2.28
CA ALA A 11 17.42 2.05 -3.75
C ALA A 11 18.73 2.45 -4.46
N GLU A 12 19.58 3.24 -3.81
CA GLU A 12 20.90 3.65 -4.34
C GLU A 12 21.93 2.50 -4.26
N GLU A 13 21.77 1.60 -3.29
CA GLU A 13 22.63 0.43 -3.07
C GLU A 13 22.14 -0.80 -3.85
N GLN A 14 20.87 -0.82 -4.26
CA GLN A 14 20.23 -1.95 -4.92
C GLN A 14 20.15 -1.76 -6.44
N LEU A 15 21.13 -2.33 -7.16
CA LEU A 15 21.23 -2.23 -8.63
C LEU A 15 20.09 -2.93 -9.39
N VAL A 16 19.44 -3.95 -8.79
CA VAL A 16 18.31 -4.68 -9.39
C VAL A 16 17.32 -5.09 -8.29
N PHE A 17 16.04 -4.74 -8.47
CA PHE A 17 14.95 -5.29 -7.66
C PHE A 17 14.57 -6.68 -8.17
N VAL A 18 14.42 -7.62 -7.24
CA VAL A 18 13.86 -8.95 -7.46
C VAL A 18 12.64 -9.12 -6.57
N VAL A 19 11.71 -10.00 -6.96
CA VAL A 19 10.58 -10.35 -6.11
C VAL A 19 11.07 -10.84 -4.76
N SER A 20 10.56 -10.30 -3.66
CA SER A 20 10.95 -10.79 -2.34
C SER A 20 10.66 -12.28 -2.20
N GLN A 21 11.52 -13.02 -1.50
CA GLN A 21 11.39 -14.48 -1.39
C GLN A 21 10.02 -14.90 -0.81
N SER A 22 9.51 -14.11 0.15
CA SER A 22 8.18 -14.35 0.74
C SER A 22 7.03 -14.06 -0.23
N ALA A 23 7.15 -13.03 -1.06
CA ALA A 23 6.17 -12.75 -2.11
C ALA A 23 6.22 -13.81 -3.21
N CYS A 24 7.40 -14.26 -3.63
CA CYS A 24 7.59 -15.22 -4.72
C CYS A 24 6.76 -16.51 -4.51
N GLY A 25 6.88 -17.13 -3.33
CA GLY A 25 6.11 -18.34 -3.01
C GLY A 25 4.59 -18.10 -2.99
N MET A 26 4.16 -16.99 -2.39
CA MET A 26 2.74 -16.60 -2.37
C MET A 26 2.19 -16.37 -3.79
N LEU A 27 2.94 -15.64 -4.63
CA LEU A 27 2.55 -15.27 -5.98
C LEU A 27 2.46 -16.50 -6.88
N ALA A 28 3.43 -17.43 -6.80
CA ALA A 28 3.41 -18.67 -7.56
C ALA A 28 2.17 -19.51 -7.23
N VAL A 29 1.88 -19.71 -5.93
CA VAL A 29 0.68 -20.46 -5.51
C VAL A 29 -0.60 -19.74 -5.96
N LEU A 30 -0.67 -18.42 -5.81
CA LEU A 30 -1.85 -17.67 -6.22
C LEU A 30 -2.10 -17.77 -7.73
N GLN A 31 -1.06 -17.61 -8.54
CA GLN A 31 -1.12 -17.71 -10.00
C GLN A 31 -1.58 -19.11 -10.44
N ASP A 32 -0.98 -20.17 -9.88
CA ASP A 32 -1.35 -21.54 -10.21
C ASP A 32 -2.81 -21.85 -9.86
N ARG A 33 -3.29 -21.37 -8.70
CA ARG A 33 -4.67 -21.58 -8.26
C ARG A 33 -5.67 -20.80 -9.09
N LEU A 34 -5.37 -19.54 -9.43
CA LEU A 34 -6.23 -18.73 -10.29
C LEU A 34 -6.34 -19.33 -11.69
N HIS A 35 -5.21 -19.77 -12.27
CA HIS A 35 -5.22 -20.44 -13.56
C HIS A 35 -6.03 -21.75 -13.53
N PHE A 36 -5.85 -22.58 -12.50
CA PHE A 36 -6.64 -23.81 -12.34
C PHE A 36 -8.16 -23.53 -12.28
N LEU A 37 -8.56 -22.47 -11.57
CA LEU A 37 -9.96 -22.08 -11.43
C LEU A 37 -10.54 -21.52 -12.74
N GLU A 38 -9.75 -20.74 -13.47
CA GLU A 38 -10.12 -20.21 -14.80
C GLU A 38 -10.47 -21.34 -15.77
N GLN A 39 -9.74 -22.46 -15.74
CA GLN A 39 -9.98 -23.61 -16.62
C GLN A 39 -11.21 -24.44 -16.23
N ARG A 40 -11.77 -24.25 -15.03
CA ARG A 40 -12.85 -25.10 -14.48
C ARG A 40 -14.17 -24.39 -14.28
N LEU A 41 -14.16 -23.07 -14.21
CA LEU A 41 -15.35 -22.26 -13.99
C LEU A 41 -15.78 -21.60 -15.31
N CYS A 42 -17.08 -21.38 -15.48
CA CYS A 42 -17.52 -20.48 -16.53
C CYS A 42 -17.00 -19.05 -16.25
N ARG A 43 -16.90 -18.25 -17.31
CA ARG A 43 -16.30 -16.92 -17.25
C ARG A 43 -16.94 -16.02 -16.20
N GLU A 44 -18.25 -16.04 -16.02
CA GLU A 44 -18.90 -15.17 -15.03
C GLU A 44 -18.54 -15.56 -13.60
N LEU A 45 -18.55 -16.85 -13.28
CA LEU A 45 -18.19 -17.36 -11.96
C LEU A 45 -16.72 -17.10 -11.65
N PHE A 46 -15.82 -17.36 -12.60
CA PHE A 46 -14.41 -17.04 -12.44
C PHE A 46 -14.20 -15.54 -12.23
N THR A 47 -14.92 -14.69 -12.98
CA THR A 47 -14.81 -13.24 -12.87
C THR A 47 -15.21 -12.72 -11.49
N GLN A 48 -16.28 -13.26 -10.91
CA GLN A 48 -16.67 -12.92 -9.55
C GLN A 48 -15.64 -13.41 -8.53
N LEU A 49 -15.15 -14.64 -8.71
CA LEU A 49 -14.22 -15.26 -7.78
C LEU A 49 -12.87 -14.52 -7.70
N TRP A 50 -12.22 -14.24 -8.83
CA TRP A 50 -10.90 -13.61 -8.79
C TRP A 50 -10.96 -12.21 -8.20
N ARG A 51 -12.07 -11.48 -8.39
CA ARG A 51 -12.27 -10.14 -7.79
C ARG A 51 -12.35 -10.20 -6.27
N VAL A 52 -13.11 -11.17 -5.75
CA VAL A 52 -13.18 -11.44 -4.30
C VAL A 52 -11.82 -11.83 -3.75
N ILE A 53 -11.06 -12.66 -4.48
CA ILE A 53 -9.69 -13.03 -4.08
C ILE A 53 -8.79 -11.79 -4.06
N ALA A 54 -8.80 -10.96 -5.10
CA ALA A 54 -8.00 -9.75 -5.17
C ALA A 54 -8.30 -8.79 -4.01
N GLU A 55 -9.58 -8.56 -3.70
CA GLU A 55 -9.98 -7.70 -2.58
C GLU A 55 -9.55 -8.27 -1.21
N ASN A 56 -9.66 -9.59 -1.01
CA ASN A 56 -9.19 -10.21 0.23
C ASN A 56 -7.66 -10.14 0.36
N VAL A 57 -6.93 -10.28 -0.75
CA VAL A 57 -5.47 -10.11 -0.77
C VAL A 57 -5.08 -8.66 -0.51
N ASP A 58 -5.79 -7.67 -1.07
CA ASP A 58 -5.62 -6.24 -0.77
C ASP A 58 -5.74 -5.97 0.73
N ILE A 59 -6.83 -6.43 1.34
CA ILE A 59 -7.09 -6.23 2.77
C ILE A 59 -6.02 -6.92 3.62
N TYR A 60 -5.66 -8.17 3.29
CA TYR A 60 -4.67 -8.92 4.04
C TYR A 60 -3.29 -8.27 3.99
N LEU A 61 -2.78 -7.95 2.78
CA LEU A 61 -1.45 -7.35 2.64
C LEU A 61 -1.40 -5.95 3.27
N PHE A 62 -2.46 -5.17 3.15
CA PHE A 62 -2.53 -3.88 3.82
C PHE A 62 -2.42 -4.04 5.35
N ASN A 63 -3.23 -4.90 5.96
CA ASN A 63 -3.26 -5.05 7.41
C ASN A 63 -2.03 -5.75 7.96
N GLU A 64 -1.59 -6.84 7.32
CA GLU A 64 -0.56 -7.73 7.87
C GLU A 64 0.86 -7.34 7.44
N VAL A 65 1.01 -6.63 6.32
CA VAL A 65 2.32 -6.19 5.82
C VAL A 65 2.49 -4.70 6.06
N ILE A 66 1.65 -3.84 5.49
CA ILE A 66 1.85 -2.39 5.55
C ILE A 66 1.62 -1.84 6.96
N VAL A 67 0.51 -2.18 7.62
CA VAL A 67 0.13 -1.59 8.91
C VAL A 67 0.95 -2.15 10.08
N LYS A 68 1.34 -3.43 10.03
CA LYS A 68 2.03 -4.09 11.17
C LYS A 68 3.54 -3.93 11.19
N ASN A 69 4.17 -3.57 10.07
CA ASN A 69 5.62 -3.53 9.97
C ASN A 69 6.15 -2.09 9.89
N HIS A 70 7.44 -1.93 10.16
CA HIS A 70 8.18 -0.70 9.89
C HIS A 70 9.11 -0.94 8.70
N PHE A 71 9.37 0.13 7.97
CA PHE A 71 10.10 0.10 6.71
C PHE A 71 11.19 1.15 6.76
N ASN A 72 12.39 0.78 6.31
CA ASN A 72 13.33 1.76 5.79
C ASN A 72 12.96 2.07 4.32
N SER A 73 13.70 2.97 3.69
CA SER A 73 13.52 3.37 2.29
C SER A 73 13.64 2.18 1.32
N GLY A 74 14.58 1.27 1.57
CA GLY A 74 14.74 0.03 0.81
C GLY A 74 13.53 -0.90 0.91
N GLY A 75 13.03 -1.14 2.12
CA GLY A 75 11.84 -1.95 2.38
C GLY A 75 10.59 -1.36 1.77
N ALA A 76 10.41 -0.05 1.85
CA ALA A 76 9.32 0.65 1.19
C ALA A 76 9.39 0.53 -0.34
N ALA A 77 10.59 0.67 -0.92
CA ALA A 77 10.79 0.47 -2.35
C ALA A 77 10.53 -0.99 -2.78
N GLN A 78 10.97 -1.96 -1.99
CA GLN A 78 10.78 -3.39 -2.26
C GLN A 78 9.31 -3.79 -2.21
N ILE A 79 8.54 -3.37 -1.20
CA ILE A 79 7.09 -3.68 -1.17
C ILE A 79 6.38 -3.00 -2.34
N HIS A 80 6.74 -1.75 -2.68
CA HIS A 80 6.19 -1.09 -3.86
C HIS A 80 6.52 -1.85 -5.15
N TYR A 81 7.74 -2.38 -5.30
CA TYR A 81 8.13 -3.23 -6.44
C TYR A 81 7.35 -4.54 -6.49
N ASP A 82 7.27 -5.27 -5.37
CA ASP A 82 6.54 -6.54 -5.28
C ASP A 82 5.08 -6.35 -5.71
N MET A 83 4.46 -5.25 -5.30
CA MET A 83 3.07 -4.96 -5.65
C MET A 83 2.93 -4.48 -7.10
N THR A 84 3.67 -3.46 -7.51
CA THR A 84 3.45 -2.77 -8.80
C THR A 84 4.03 -3.51 -10.00
N ARG A 85 5.08 -4.30 -9.79
CA ARG A 85 5.75 -5.05 -10.87
C ARG A 85 5.37 -6.52 -10.92
N ASN A 86 4.71 -7.06 -9.88
CA ASN A 86 4.41 -8.49 -9.82
C ASN A 86 2.96 -8.78 -9.46
N LEU A 87 2.51 -8.43 -8.25
CA LEU A 87 1.15 -8.78 -7.82
C LEU A 87 0.08 -8.15 -8.73
N PHE A 88 0.13 -6.85 -9.00
CA PHE A 88 -0.90 -6.23 -9.83
C PHE A 88 -0.84 -6.74 -11.28
N PRO A 89 0.34 -6.80 -11.96
CA PRO A 89 0.42 -7.33 -13.31
C PRO A 89 -0.07 -8.78 -13.46
N MET A 90 0.05 -9.63 -12.42
CA MET A 90 -0.51 -10.99 -12.45
C MET A 90 -2.02 -11.00 -12.74
N PHE A 91 -2.77 -10.03 -12.20
CA PHE A 91 -4.20 -9.91 -12.47
C PHE A 91 -4.51 -9.24 -13.82
N GLY A 92 -3.47 -8.78 -14.54
CA GLY A 92 -3.59 -8.23 -15.90
C GLY A 92 -4.13 -9.22 -16.93
N HIS A 93 -4.02 -10.52 -16.66
CA HIS A 93 -4.67 -11.57 -17.45
C HIS A 93 -6.21 -11.50 -17.41
N TYR A 94 -6.77 -10.91 -16.35
CA TYR A 94 -8.21 -10.94 -16.07
C TYR A 94 -8.88 -9.57 -16.15
N THR A 95 -8.10 -8.49 -16.14
CA THR A 95 -8.60 -7.11 -16.20
C THR A 95 -7.55 -6.17 -16.76
N SER A 96 -7.97 -5.13 -17.47
CA SER A 96 -7.08 -4.07 -17.98
C SER A 96 -6.60 -3.09 -16.91
N LYS A 97 -7.25 -3.09 -15.74
CA LYS A 97 -6.94 -2.22 -14.60
C LYS A 97 -6.85 -3.05 -13.31
N PRO A 98 -5.79 -3.87 -13.13
CA PRO A 98 -5.68 -4.76 -11.97
C PRO A 98 -5.50 -4.01 -10.66
N ASP A 99 -4.77 -2.90 -10.69
CA ASP A 99 -4.50 -2.02 -9.55
C ASP A 99 -5.77 -1.45 -8.88
N ASN A 100 -6.89 -1.35 -9.63
CA ASN A 100 -8.19 -0.94 -9.08
C ASN A 100 -8.79 -1.91 -8.05
N TYR A 101 -8.27 -3.14 -7.97
CA TYR A 101 -8.70 -4.16 -7.00
C TYR A 101 -7.78 -4.22 -5.76
N PHE A 102 -6.69 -3.45 -5.77
CA PHE A 102 -5.69 -3.39 -4.70
C PHE A 102 -5.57 -1.98 -4.13
N LYS A 103 -6.70 -1.32 -3.86
CA LYS A 103 -6.74 0.11 -3.53
C LYS A 103 -5.99 0.43 -2.24
N ARG A 104 -6.15 -0.37 -1.18
CA ARG A 104 -5.53 -0.10 0.11
C ARG A 104 -4.03 -0.28 0.05
N VAL A 105 -3.58 -1.37 -0.57
CA VAL A 105 -2.16 -1.64 -0.77
C VAL A 105 -1.54 -0.57 -1.65
N LYS A 106 -2.20 -0.20 -2.75
CA LYS A 106 -1.75 0.86 -3.66
C LYS A 106 -1.56 2.19 -2.92
N GLU A 107 -2.55 2.66 -2.16
CA GLU A 107 -2.46 3.89 -1.40
C GLU A 107 -1.43 3.81 -0.26
N GLY A 108 -1.33 2.67 0.41
CA GLY A 108 -0.30 2.42 1.41
C GLY A 108 1.11 2.47 0.82
N CYS A 109 1.33 1.90 -0.36
CA CYS A 109 2.60 2.00 -1.08
C CYS A 109 2.92 3.45 -1.47
N ILE A 110 1.95 4.23 -1.97
CA ILE A 110 2.15 5.66 -2.27
C ILE A 110 2.69 6.39 -1.05
N LEU A 111 2.04 6.23 0.12
CA LEU A 111 2.44 6.87 1.36
C LEU A 111 3.83 6.42 1.83
N LEU A 112 4.10 5.12 1.77
CA LEU A 112 5.40 4.56 2.14
C LEU A 112 6.53 5.03 1.23
N THR A 113 6.28 5.43 -0.02
CA THR A 113 7.33 5.81 -0.98
C THR A 113 7.38 7.31 -1.27
N LEU A 114 6.71 8.15 -0.48
CA LEU A 114 6.83 9.60 -0.60
C LEU A 114 8.29 10.07 -0.48
N GLN A 115 8.58 11.23 -1.07
CA GLN A 115 9.83 11.93 -0.80
C GLN A 115 9.80 12.49 0.63
N SER A 116 10.95 12.49 1.32
CA SER A 116 11.00 12.86 2.75
C SER A 116 10.39 14.24 3.02
N GLY A 117 10.65 15.25 2.18
CA GLY A 117 10.03 16.57 2.33
C GLY A 117 8.50 16.53 2.23
N SER A 118 7.95 15.85 1.21
CA SER A 118 6.50 15.69 1.04
C SER A 118 5.87 14.90 2.19
N ALA A 119 6.56 13.87 2.69
CA ALA A 119 6.09 13.05 3.79
C ALA A 119 5.99 13.85 5.10
N LEU A 120 7.01 14.66 5.42
CA LEU A 120 7.02 15.51 6.61
C LEU A 120 5.94 16.59 6.55
N LEU A 121 5.77 17.26 5.42
CA LEU A 121 4.70 18.24 5.23
C LEU A 121 3.31 17.60 5.36
N LEU A 122 3.10 16.44 4.74
CA LEU A 122 1.83 15.73 4.87
C LEU A 122 1.60 15.27 6.32
N ARG A 123 2.64 14.80 7.02
CA ARG A 123 2.57 14.45 8.44
C ARG A 123 2.09 15.63 9.28
N GLU A 124 2.66 16.82 9.09
CA GLU A 124 2.25 18.03 9.82
C GLU A 124 0.77 18.37 9.59
N VAL A 125 0.33 18.36 8.32
CA VAL A 125 -1.09 18.61 7.96
C VAL A 125 -2.02 17.59 8.62
N LEU A 126 -1.62 16.31 8.61
CA LEU A 126 -2.41 15.23 9.21
C LEU A 126 -2.45 15.35 10.73
N GLU A 127 -1.31 15.60 11.39
CA GLU A 127 -1.23 15.79 12.83
C GLU A 127 -2.07 16.99 13.29
N GLU A 128 -1.99 18.12 12.59
CA GLU A 128 -2.82 19.30 12.88
C GLU A 128 -4.31 19.00 12.73
N SER A 129 -4.70 18.31 11.64
CA SER A 129 -6.11 17.96 11.41
C SER A 129 -6.70 16.98 12.43
N LEU A 130 -5.85 16.23 13.13
CA LEU A 130 -6.24 15.22 14.12
C LEU A 130 -6.14 15.74 15.56
N LYS A 131 -5.63 16.95 15.78
CA LYS A 131 -5.64 17.58 17.10
C LYS A 131 -7.08 17.84 17.55
N PRO A 132 -7.38 17.66 18.86
CA PRO A 132 -8.66 18.11 19.39
C PRO A 132 -8.78 19.64 19.22
N PRO A 133 -10.00 20.17 19.02
CA PRO A 133 -10.21 21.62 18.90
C PRO A 133 -9.66 22.34 20.12
N ASP A 134 -8.93 23.44 19.91
CA ASP A 134 -8.48 24.29 21.01
C ASP A 134 -9.71 24.95 21.66
N PRO A 135 -10.01 24.67 22.95
CA PRO A 135 -11.15 25.28 23.63
C PRO A 135 -11.03 26.81 23.77
N MET A 136 -9.86 27.39 23.53
CA MET A 136 -9.62 28.83 23.55
C MET A 136 -9.72 29.49 22.17
N ASP A 137 -9.84 28.73 21.08
CA ASP A 137 -10.06 29.28 19.74
C ASP A 137 -11.56 29.48 19.49
N PRO A 138 -12.06 30.73 19.41
CA PRO A 138 -13.47 31.00 19.16
C PRO A 138 -13.90 30.67 17.72
N HIS A 139 -12.95 30.48 16.78
CA HIS A 139 -13.22 30.17 15.38
C HIS A 139 -12.24 29.13 14.85
N PRO A 140 -12.32 27.87 15.32
CA PRO A 140 -11.42 26.82 14.86
C PRO A 140 -11.57 26.65 13.34
N THR A 141 -10.52 26.96 12.59
CA THR A 141 -10.46 26.66 11.16
C THR A 141 -10.11 25.20 10.98
N PRO A 142 -11.03 24.33 10.51
CA PRO A 142 -10.72 22.92 10.34
C PRO A 142 -9.75 22.74 9.19
N VAL A 143 -8.53 22.28 9.49
CA VAL A 143 -7.60 21.79 8.48
C VAL A 143 -8.23 20.58 7.81
N LYS A 144 -8.44 20.63 6.49
CA LYS A 144 -9.02 19.54 5.71
C LYS A 144 -7.91 18.71 5.07
N PRO A 145 -7.51 17.56 5.67
CA PRO A 145 -6.40 16.76 5.14
C PRO A 145 -6.76 16.05 3.83
N THR A 146 -8.06 15.94 3.51
CA THR A 146 -8.55 15.22 2.33
C THR A 146 -8.04 15.79 1.02
N SER A 147 -7.86 17.11 0.90
CA SER A 147 -7.30 17.68 -0.33
C SER A 147 -5.85 17.25 -0.53
N ALA A 148 -5.03 17.36 0.52
CA ALA A 148 -3.63 16.96 0.48
C ALA A 148 -3.46 15.46 0.17
N LEU A 149 -4.33 14.60 0.71
CA LEU A 149 -4.33 13.17 0.40
C LEU A 149 -4.75 12.89 -1.05
N ASN A 150 -5.81 13.54 -1.52
CA ASN A 150 -6.29 13.38 -2.90
C ASN A 150 -5.25 13.85 -3.92
N ASP A 151 -4.51 14.92 -3.64
CA ASP A 151 -3.48 15.48 -4.53
C ASP A 151 -2.34 14.48 -4.79
N ILE A 152 -2.09 13.56 -3.86
CA ILE A 152 -1.10 12.48 -4.02
C ILE A 152 -1.71 11.13 -4.43
N GLY A 153 -3.02 11.10 -4.71
CA GLY A 153 -3.72 9.90 -5.16
C GLY A 153 -4.18 8.95 -4.04
N VAL A 154 -4.33 9.45 -2.82
CA VAL A 154 -4.88 8.73 -1.66
C VAL A 154 -6.33 9.16 -1.45
N PHE A 155 -7.28 8.31 -1.82
CA PHE A 155 -8.72 8.61 -1.81
C PHE A 155 -9.51 7.74 -0.83
N LEU A 156 -8.99 6.57 -0.48
CA LEU A 156 -9.66 5.57 0.36
C LEU A 156 -9.23 5.68 1.84
N LEU A 157 -7.94 5.90 2.11
CA LEU A 157 -7.41 5.92 3.46
C LEU A 157 -7.83 7.18 4.23
N SER A 158 -8.24 6.99 5.49
CA SER A 158 -8.50 8.12 6.40
C SER A 158 -7.22 8.85 6.80
N ALA A 159 -7.34 10.10 7.26
CA ALA A 159 -6.21 10.88 7.75
C ALA A 159 -5.41 10.15 8.85
N LYS A 160 -6.12 9.48 9.77
CA LYS A 160 -5.49 8.67 10.82
C LYS A 160 -4.69 7.51 10.24
N GLN A 161 -5.27 6.74 9.31
CA GLN A 161 -4.57 5.63 8.68
C GLN A 161 -3.35 6.10 7.88
N ALA A 162 -3.48 7.21 7.14
CA ALA A 162 -2.37 7.79 6.40
C ALA A 162 -1.23 8.20 7.32
N LEU A 163 -1.55 8.87 8.44
CA LEU A 163 -0.56 9.23 9.45
C LEU A 163 0.11 8.01 10.08
N ASP A 164 -0.67 6.98 10.42
CA ASP A 164 -0.15 5.75 11.00
C ASP A 164 0.80 5.01 10.04
N ILE A 165 0.57 5.10 8.72
CA ILE A 165 1.44 4.53 7.67
C ILE A 165 2.71 5.36 7.50
N ILE A 166 2.61 6.70 7.46
CA ILE A 166 3.78 7.58 7.40
C ILE A 166 4.73 7.30 8.58
N LYS A 167 4.17 7.07 9.78
CA LYS A 167 4.93 6.69 10.98
C LYS A 167 5.58 5.31 10.93
N ARG A 168 5.28 4.48 9.91
CA ARG A 168 5.97 3.22 9.66
C ARG A 168 7.31 3.40 8.98
N ARG A 169 7.57 4.57 8.39
CA ARG A 169 8.87 4.90 7.78
C ARG A 169 9.82 5.40 8.85
N VAL A 170 10.85 4.60 9.14
CA VAL A 170 11.80 4.89 10.23
C VAL A 170 12.59 6.17 10.00
N GLU A 171 12.77 6.59 8.74
CA GLU A 171 13.45 7.85 8.41
C GLU A 171 12.62 9.10 8.68
N TRP A 172 11.32 8.95 8.91
CA TRP A 172 10.39 10.06 9.12
C TRP A 172 9.76 10.08 10.51
N THR A 173 10.14 9.13 11.37
CA THR A 173 9.65 9.02 12.75
C THR A 173 10.44 9.94 13.66
#